data_AF-A0A1J3I9Y6-F1
#
_entry.id   AF-A0A1J3I9Y6-F1
#
_cell.length_a   1.000
_cell.length_b   1.000
_cell.length_c   1.000
_cell.angle_alpha   90.00
_cell.angle_beta   90.00
_cell.angle_gamma   90.00
#
_symmetry.space_group_name_H-M   'P 1'
#
loop_
_entity.id
_entity.type
_entity.pdbx_description
1 polymer ?
#
loop_
_entity_poly.entity_id
_entity_poly.type
_entity_poly.pdbx_seq_one_letter_code
_entity_poly.pdbx_strand_id
1 'polypeptide(L)'
;KKEFITKLQLKATFEICAMKHNFDYKVIKSNTRVWSIRCSEKACKWGVYAKNLKGSTCFIIKKYVAEHTCAASSKTKVGRTASAKTIGNLILQQYEGVKEGPKPNDIIKTMRMDHGCEISYSLAWESREYAVNMVRGIPEKSYAKIPKYLHMLKAA
;
A
#
# COMPACT_ATOMS: atom_id res chain seq x y z
N LYS A 1 -9.22 2.16 21.25
CA LYS A 1 -9.40 2.95 20.01
C LYS A 1 -8.16 2.72 19.15
N LYS A 2 -8.28 2.34 17.87
CA LYS A 2 -7.12 2.07 17.01
C LYS A 2 -6.79 3.33 16.20
N GLU A 3 -5.56 3.80 16.35
CA GLU A 3 -5.04 5.02 15.73
C GLU A 3 -3.89 4.67 14.78
N PHE A 4 -3.74 5.45 13.73
CA PHE A 4 -2.70 5.29 12.71
C PHE A 4 -2.01 6.63 12.53
N ILE A 5 -0.68 6.64 12.50
CA ILE A 5 0.10 7.89 12.41
C ILE A 5 -0.13 8.57 11.07
N THR A 6 -0.33 7.78 10.01
CA THR A 6 -0.60 8.29 8.66
C THR A 6 -1.74 7.55 7.97
N LYS A 7 -2.34 8.22 6.99
CA LYS A 7 -3.29 7.58 6.06
C LYS A 7 -2.66 6.44 5.27
N LEU A 8 -1.35 6.50 4.98
CA LEU A 8 -0.63 5.45 4.27
C LEU A 8 -0.60 4.16 5.09
N GLN A 9 -0.25 4.25 6.37
CA GLN A 9 -0.29 3.10 7.29
C GLN A 9 -1.70 2.53 7.45
N LEU A 10 -2.71 3.40 7.57
CA LEU A 10 -4.11 2.98 7.62
C LEU A 10 -4.49 2.17 6.38
N LYS A 11 -4.17 2.68 5.18
CA LYS A 11 -4.43 1.97 3.93
C LYS A 11 -3.72 0.62 3.88
N ALA A 12 -2.39 0.62 4.08
CA ALA A 12 -1.59 -0.60 4.03
C ALA A 12 -2.11 -1.68 5.00
N THR A 13 -2.52 -1.29 6.21
CA THR A 13 -3.10 -2.21 7.20
C THR A 13 -4.35 -2.92 6.67
N PHE A 14 -5.26 -2.18 6.04
CA PHE A 14 -6.50 -2.77 5.51
C PHE A 14 -6.28 -3.51 4.19
N GLU A 15 -5.31 -3.10 3.37
CA GLU A 15 -4.87 -3.84 2.18
C GLU A 15 -4.29 -5.21 2.58
N ILE A 16 -3.44 -5.26 3.63
CA ILE A 16 -2.92 -6.52 4.19
C ILE A 16 -4.03 -7.37 4.82
N CYS A 17 -4.97 -6.74 5.53
CA CYS A 17 -6.14 -7.43 6.08
C CYS A 17 -6.97 -8.11 4.97
N ALA A 18 -7.24 -7.39 3.89
CA ALA A 18 -7.95 -7.90 2.73
C ALA A 18 -7.24 -9.09 2.08
N MET A 19 -5.91 -9.01 1.90
CA MET A 19 -5.09 -10.13 1.41
C MET A 19 -5.18 -11.35 2.33
N LYS A 20 -4.93 -11.16 3.63
CA LYS A 20 -4.90 -12.25 4.61
C LYS A 20 -6.24 -12.98 4.75
N HIS A 21 -7.35 -12.26 4.64
CA HIS A 21 -8.70 -12.80 4.79
C HIS A 21 -9.40 -13.05 3.45
N ASN A 22 -8.65 -12.95 2.34
CA ASN A 22 -9.10 -13.26 0.98
C ASN A 22 -10.45 -12.62 0.61
N PHE A 23 -10.57 -11.31 0.84
CA PHE A 23 -11.72 -10.51 0.42
C PHE A 23 -11.26 -9.22 -0.27
N ASP A 24 -12.14 -8.64 -1.08
CA ASP A 24 -11.93 -7.32 -1.67
C ASP A 24 -12.80 -6.24 -1.02
N TYR A 25 -12.30 -5.01 -1.06
CA TYR A 25 -13.08 -3.83 -0.69
C TYR A 25 -12.98 -2.72 -1.73
N LYS A 26 -13.95 -1.80 -1.66
CA LYS A 26 -13.96 -0.56 -2.41
C LYS A 26 -13.81 0.64 -1.49
N VAL A 27 -13.09 1.65 -1.98
CA VAL A 27 -12.97 2.94 -1.32
C VAL A 27 -14.20 3.77 -1.62
N ILE A 28 -15.00 4.05 -0.59
CA ILE A 28 -16.23 4.86 -0.71
C ILE A 28 -15.88 6.35 -0.65
N LYS A 29 -14.96 6.73 0.24
CA LYS A 29 -14.53 8.12 0.40
C LYS A 29 -13.08 8.17 0.83
N SER A 30 -12.30 9.03 0.18
CA SER A 30 -10.88 9.23 0.52
C SER A 30 -10.51 10.68 0.26
N ASN A 31 -10.31 11.45 1.33
CA ASN A 31 -9.79 12.81 1.26
C ASN A 31 -8.85 13.06 2.46
N THR A 32 -8.44 14.31 2.68
CA THR A 32 -7.53 14.66 3.79
C THR A 32 -8.15 14.47 5.17
N ARG A 33 -9.48 14.51 5.28
CA ARG A 33 -10.21 14.47 6.57
C ARG A 33 -10.82 13.11 6.88
N VAL A 34 -11.15 12.33 5.87
CA VAL A 34 -11.95 11.11 5.98
C VAL A 34 -11.40 10.02 5.07
N TRP A 35 -11.41 8.80 5.57
CA TRP A 35 -11.19 7.61 4.78
C TRP A 35 -12.23 6.54 5.14
N SER A 36 -12.92 6.02 4.13
CA SER A 36 -14.00 5.06 4.31
C SER A 36 -13.94 3.98 3.24
N ILE A 37 -14.03 2.73 3.68
CA ILE A 37 -14.05 1.54 2.83
C ILE A 37 -15.23 0.65 3.20
N ARG A 38 -15.71 -0.13 2.23
CA ARG A 38 -16.71 -1.18 2.41
C ARG A 38 -16.33 -2.37 1.57
N CYS A 39 -16.80 -3.55 1.97
CA CYS A 39 -16.61 -4.75 1.18
C CYS A 39 -17.15 -4.54 -0.25
N SER A 40 -16.50 -5.17 -1.22
CA SER A 40 -16.89 -5.07 -2.62
C SER A 40 -18.29 -5.61 -2.86
N GLU A 41 -18.68 -6.65 -2.11
CA GLU A 41 -20.02 -7.22 -2.13
C GLU A 41 -21.07 -6.25 -1.59
N LYS A 42 -22.08 -5.94 -2.40
CA LYS A 42 -23.05 -4.86 -2.11
C LYS A 42 -23.86 -5.09 -0.83
N ALA A 43 -24.24 -6.33 -0.55
CA ALA A 43 -25.03 -6.71 0.63
C ALA A 43 -24.18 -6.94 1.88
N CYS A 44 -22.85 -6.86 1.77
CA CYS A 44 -21.96 -7.07 2.90
C CYS A 44 -21.95 -5.85 3.85
N LYS A 45 -22.10 -6.11 5.15
CA LYS A 45 -22.09 -5.06 6.19
C LYS A 45 -20.68 -4.61 6.58
N TRP A 46 -19.63 -5.34 6.19
CA TRP A 46 -18.25 -5.03 6.55
C TRP A 46 -17.85 -3.64 6.03
N GLY A 47 -17.17 -2.88 6.89
CA GLY A 47 -16.66 -1.58 6.51
C GLY A 47 -15.95 -0.85 7.62
N VAL A 48 -15.15 0.12 7.21
CA VAL A 48 -14.33 0.95 8.10
C VAL A 48 -14.58 2.39 7.75
N TYR A 49 -14.69 3.22 8.79
CA TYR A 49 -14.74 4.65 8.67
C TYR A 49 -13.74 5.27 9.65
N ALA A 50 -12.79 6.02 9.09
CA ALA A 50 -11.74 6.70 9.83
C ALA A 50 -11.79 8.21 9.56
N LYS A 51 -11.45 9.00 10.59
CA LYS A 51 -11.31 10.45 10.51
C LYS A 51 -9.88 10.85 10.84
N ASN A 52 -9.38 11.85 10.14
CA ASN A 52 -8.15 12.53 10.49
C ASN A 52 -8.34 13.33 11.79
N LEU A 53 -7.31 13.34 12.64
CA LEU A 53 -7.26 14.19 13.81
C LEU A 53 -6.76 15.58 13.39
N LYS A 54 -7.54 16.63 13.70
CA LYS A 54 -7.25 18.01 13.30
C LYS A 54 -5.82 18.41 13.67
N GLY A 55 -5.12 19.03 12.73
CA GLY A 55 -3.74 19.49 12.94
C GLY A 55 -2.68 18.39 12.91
N SER A 56 -3.04 17.16 12.52
CA SER A 56 -2.11 16.02 12.46
C SER A 56 -2.27 15.22 11.17
N THR A 57 -1.34 14.31 10.92
CA THR A 57 -1.46 13.28 9.87
C THR A 57 -2.23 12.04 10.34
N CYS A 58 -2.57 11.98 11.63
CA CYS A 58 -3.11 10.79 12.28
C CYS A 58 -4.55 10.52 11.87
N PHE A 59 -4.90 9.25 11.73
CA PHE A 59 -6.26 8.79 11.46
C PHE A 59 -6.74 7.86 12.56
N ILE A 60 -7.96 8.09 13.03
CA ILE A 60 -8.60 7.29 14.07
C ILE A 60 -9.81 6.59 13.47
N ILE A 61 -9.93 5.29 13.71
CA ILE A 61 -11.13 4.52 13.35
C ILE A 61 -12.29 4.98 14.24
N LYS A 62 -13.34 5.51 13.62
CA LYS A 62 -14.57 5.96 14.30
C LYS A 62 -15.68 4.93 14.23
N LYS A 63 -15.74 4.14 13.17
CA LYS A 63 -16.66 3.00 13.02
C LYS A 63 -15.93 1.85 12.33
N TYR A 64 -16.12 0.65 12.85
CA TYR A 64 -15.60 -0.58 12.26
C TYR A 64 -16.63 -1.69 12.43
N VAL A 65 -17.02 -2.28 11.30
CA VAL A 65 -17.82 -3.51 11.27
C VAL A 65 -16.88 -4.60 10.79
N ALA A 66 -16.45 -5.46 11.71
CA ALA A 66 -15.45 -6.50 11.46
C ALA A 66 -16.05 -7.74 10.77
N GLU A 67 -17.32 -8.03 11.03
CA GLU A 67 -18.00 -9.20 10.49
C GLU A 67 -18.41 -8.98 9.03
N HIS A 68 -18.06 -9.96 8.20
CA HIS A 68 -18.60 -10.08 6.86
C HIS A 68 -19.93 -10.84 6.92
N THR A 69 -20.93 -10.32 6.22
CA THR A 69 -22.20 -11.05 5.97
C THR A 69 -22.24 -11.72 4.61
N CYS A 70 -21.17 -11.56 3.81
CA CYS A 70 -20.98 -12.28 2.56
C CYS A 70 -20.17 -13.55 2.80
N ALA A 71 -20.39 -14.56 1.96
CA ALA A 71 -19.43 -15.65 1.83
C ALA A 71 -18.06 -15.11 1.43
N ALA A 72 -16.99 -15.84 1.74
CA ALA A 72 -15.66 -15.52 1.23
C ALA A 72 -15.76 -15.43 -0.31
N SER A 73 -15.26 -14.35 -0.90
CA SER A 73 -15.34 -14.12 -2.34
C SER A 73 -14.70 -15.30 -3.08
N SER A 74 -15.43 -15.89 -4.03
CA SER A 74 -14.84 -16.87 -4.95
C SER A 74 -13.70 -16.19 -5.70
N LYS A 75 -12.53 -16.85 -5.74
CA LYS A 75 -11.20 -16.38 -6.18
C LYS A 75 -11.11 -15.92 -7.65
N THR A 76 -12.21 -15.51 -8.27
CA THR A 76 -12.34 -15.32 -9.72
C THR A 76 -11.84 -13.97 -10.22
N LYS A 77 -11.47 -13.03 -9.34
CA LYS A 77 -10.98 -11.72 -9.74
C LYS A 77 -9.62 -11.45 -9.10
N VAL A 78 -8.61 -11.27 -9.96
CA VAL A 78 -7.25 -10.83 -9.62
C VAL A 78 -7.32 -9.69 -8.60
N GLY A 79 -6.54 -9.82 -7.52
CA GLY A 79 -6.62 -9.03 -6.30
C GLY A 79 -6.51 -7.53 -6.58
N ARG A 80 -7.65 -6.83 -6.51
CA ARG A 80 -7.74 -5.39 -6.79
C ARG A 80 -7.37 -4.52 -5.60
N THR A 81 -7.21 -5.10 -4.43
CA THR A 81 -7.16 -4.34 -3.19
C THR A 81 -5.73 -3.93 -2.80
N ALA A 82 -4.73 -4.78 -3.03
CA ALA A 82 -3.35 -4.49 -2.66
C ALA A 82 -2.70 -3.48 -3.63
N SER A 83 -2.20 -2.37 -3.10
CA SER A 83 -1.50 -1.37 -3.92
C SER A 83 -0.02 -1.71 -4.11
N ALA A 84 0.58 -1.18 -5.18
CA ALA A 84 2.01 -1.32 -5.45
C ALA A 84 2.88 -0.88 -4.26
N LYS A 85 2.45 0.16 -3.53
CA LYS A 85 3.16 0.64 -2.34
C LYS A 85 3.11 -0.38 -1.20
N THR A 86 1.98 -1.03 -0.98
CA THR A 86 1.85 -2.03 0.09
C THR A 86 2.67 -3.26 -0.25
N ILE A 87 2.56 -3.79 -1.47
CA ILE A 87 3.36 -4.93 -1.92
C ILE A 87 4.85 -4.57 -1.91
N GLY A 88 5.22 -3.41 -2.43
CA GLY A 88 6.60 -2.92 -2.44
C GLY A 88 7.20 -2.78 -1.03
N ASN A 89 6.41 -2.39 -0.03
CA ASN A 89 6.86 -2.39 1.37
C ASN A 89 7.02 -3.81 1.94
N LEU A 90 6.18 -4.78 1.53
CA LEU A 90 6.31 -6.18 1.97
C LEU A 90 7.59 -6.84 1.44
N ILE A 91 7.96 -6.54 0.19
CA ILE A 91 9.17 -7.08 -0.45
C ILE A 91 10.42 -6.22 -0.23
N LEU A 92 10.31 -5.10 0.50
CA LEU A 92 11.37 -4.09 0.62
C LEU A 92 12.70 -4.69 1.08
N GLN A 93 12.64 -5.55 2.10
CA GLN A 93 13.80 -6.22 2.69
C GLN A 93 14.56 -7.10 1.70
N GLN A 94 13.89 -7.60 0.65
CA GLN A 94 14.50 -8.43 -0.39
C GLN A 94 15.40 -7.63 -1.35
N TYR A 95 15.40 -6.30 -1.26
CA TYR A 95 16.23 -5.40 -2.05
C TYR A 95 17.34 -4.74 -1.23
N GLU A 96 17.38 -4.93 0.08
CA GLU A 96 18.40 -4.37 0.96
C GLU A 96 19.72 -5.15 0.82
N GLY A 97 20.84 -4.42 0.71
CA GLY A 97 22.18 -5.02 0.63
C GLY A 97 22.49 -5.82 -0.65
N VAL A 98 21.54 -5.94 -1.59
CA VAL A 98 21.71 -6.71 -2.83
C VAL A 98 21.70 -5.84 -4.08
N LYS A 99 22.51 -6.22 -5.08
CA LYS A 99 22.61 -5.52 -6.37
C LYS A 99 21.36 -5.70 -7.24
N GLU A 100 20.72 -6.87 -7.18
CA GLU A 100 19.47 -7.17 -7.88
C GLU A 100 18.54 -7.91 -6.93
N GLY A 101 17.33 -7.38 -6.75
CA GLY A 101 16.27 -8.08 -6.02
C GLY A 101 15.33 -8.85 -6.97
N PRO A 102 14.23 -9.42 -6.44
CA PRO A 102 13.35 -10.34 -7.17
C PRO A 102 12.79 -9.74 -8.46
N LYS A 103 12.61 -10.58 -9.49
CA LYS A 103 11.94 -10.19 -10.74
C LYS A 103 10.42 -10.13 -10.54
N PRO A 104 9.68 -9.38 -11.39
CA PRO A 104 8.22 -9.30 -11.27
C PRO A 104 7.52 -10.66 -11.21
N ASN A 105 8.00 -11.66 -11.96
CA ASN A 105 7.46 -13.03 -11.91
C ASN A 105 7.71 -13.73 -10.57
N ASP A 106 8.86 -13.47 -9.93
CA ASP A 106 9.16 -13.98 -8.59
C ASP A 106 8.26 -13.32 -7.55
N ILE A 107 7.96 -12.02 -7.72
CA ILE A 107 7.02 -11.29 -6.86
C ILE A 107 5.61 -11.86 -7.01
N ILE A 108 5.13 -12.09 -8.24
CA ILE A 108 3.83 -12.75 -8.48
C ILE A 108 3.78 -14.10 -7.77
N LYS A 109 4.82 -14.93 -7.92
CA LYS A 109 4.90 -16.23 -7.26
C LYS A 109 4.88 -16.10 -5.73
N THR A 110 5.65 -15.17 -5.18
CA THR A 110 5.70 -14.88 -3.74
C THR A 110 4.33 -14.47 -3.22
N MET A 111 3.64 -13.54 -3.89
CA MET A 111 2.30 -13.09 -3.50
C MET A 111 1.27 -14.23 -3.56
N ARG A 112 1.36 -15.11 -4.55
CA ARG A 112 0.48 -16.27 -4.66
C ARG A 112 0.74 -17.28 -3.54
N MET A 113 2.00 -17.62 -3.28
CA MET A 113 2.39 -18.66 -2.32
C MET A 113 2.23 -18.22 -0.87
N ASP A 114 2.69 -17.01 -0.54
CA ASP A 114 2.79 -16.56 0.85
C ASP A 114 1.54 -15.79 1.31
N HIS A 115 0.80 -15.21 0.36
CA HIS A 115 -0.35 -14.35 0.65
C HIS A 115 -1.64 -14.79 -0.04
N GLY A 116 -1.62 -15.88 -0.83
CA GLY A 116 -2.80 -16.36 -1.54
C GLY A 116 -3.38 -15.36 -2.54
N CYS A 117 -2.58 -14.36 -2.95
CA CYS A 117 -3.03 -13.22 -3.72
C CYS A 117 -2.48 -13.29 -5.15
N GLU A 118 -3.39 -13.32 -6.12
CA GLU A 118 -3.02 -13.19 -7.53
C GLU A 118 -2.89 -11.72 -7.91
N ILE A 119 -1.74 -11.32 -8.45
CA ILE A 119 -1.46 -9.95 -8.90
C ILE A 119 -1.05 -9.92 -10.37
N SER A 120 -1.30 -8.79 -11.04
CA SER A 120 -0.85 -8.61 -12.43
C SER A 120 0.65 -8.35 -12.52
N TYR A 121 1.23 -8.62 -13.69
CA TYR A 121 2.63 -8.29 -13.97
C TYR A 121 2.92 -6.79 -13.80
N SER A 122 2.04 -5.91 -14.29
CA SER A 122 2.19 -4.46 -14.13
C SER A 122 2.23 -4.06 -12.65
N LEU A 123 1.36 -4.65 -11.82
CA LEU A 123 1.36 -4.38 -10.38
C LEU A 123 2.64 -4.89 -9.70
N ALA A 124 3.14 -6.07 -10.10
CA ALA A 124 4.40 -6.59 -9.62
C ALA A 124 5.60 -5.70 -10.01
N TRP A 125 5.62 -5.22 -11.26
CA TRP A 125 6.61 -4.28 -11.75
C TRP A 125 6.58 -2.96 -10.96
N GLU A 126 5.41 -2.33 -10.82
CA GLU A 126 5.28 -1.09 -10.04
C GLU A 126 5.69 -1.26 -8.57
N SER A 127 5.40 -2.43 -7.98
CA SER A 127 5.79 -2.75 -6.60
C SER A 127 7.30 -2.87 -6.45
N ARG A 128 7.95 -3.50 -7.42
CA ARG A 128 9.41 -3.57 -7.53
C ARG A 128 10.01 -2.18 -7.65
N GLU A 129 9.53 -1.36 -8.58
CA GLU A 129 10.03 0.00 -8.79
C GLU A 129 9.87 0.85 -7.52
N TYR A 130 8.75 0.69 -6.81
CA TYR A 130 8.55 1.34 -5.52
C TYR A 130 9.60 0.89 -4.49
N ALA A 131 9.83 -0.42 -4.33
CA ALA A 131 10.80 -0.96 -3.38
C ALA A 131 12.24 -0.51 -3.70
N VAL A 132 12.65 -0.58 -4.97
CA VAL A 132 13.97 -0.13 -5.43
C VAL A 132 14.18 1.35 -5.11
N ASN A 133 13.20 2.20 -5.43
CA ASN A 133 13.26 3.63 -5.15
C ASN A 133 13.31 3.95 -3.65
N MET A 134 12.68 3.13 -2.81
CA MET A 134 12.72 3.28 -1.35
C MET A 134 14.09 2.92 -0.77
N VAL A 135 14.74 1.86 -1.27
CA VAL A 135 16.06 1.40 -0.78
C VAL A 135 17.20 2.25 -1.34
N ARG A 136 17.19 2.54 -2.64
CA ARG A 136 18.32 3.17 -3.34
C ARG A 136 18.16 4.68 -3.52
N GLY A 137 16.99 5.21 -3.17
CA GLY A 137 16.61 6.56 -3.51
C GLY A 137 16.22 6.71 -4.97
N ILE A 138 15.78 7.92 -5.30
CA ILE A 138 15.33 8.29 -6.64
C ILE A 138 16.45 9.17 -7.23
N PRO A 139 17.13 8.75 -8.31
CA PRO A 139 18.25 9.50 -8.89
C PRO A 139 17.91 10.96 -9.16
N GLU A 140 16.72 11.25 -9.69
CA GLU A 140 16.24 12.60 -9.98
C GLU A 140 16.21 13.48 -8.74
N LYS A 141 15.83 12.94 -7.58
CA LYS A 141 15.83 13.68 -6.31
C LYS A 141 17.25 13.94 -5.81
N SER A 142 18.18 13.02 -6.07
CA SER A 142 19.60 13.20 -5.72
C SER A 142 20.23 14.27 -6.61
N TYR A 143 20.00 14.22 -7.92
CA TYR A 143 20.55 15.17 -8.90
C TYR A 143 19.92 16.57 -8.81
N ALA A 144 18.66 16.69 -8.38
CA ALA A 144 18.01 17.99 -8.17
C ALA A 144 18.74 18.91 -7.18
N LYS A 145 19.66 18.38 -6.36
CA LYS A 145 20.47 19.18 -5.42
C LYS A 145 21.71 19.81 -6.06
N ILE A 146 22.15 19.33 -7.23
CA ILE A 146 23.39 19.78 -7.89
C ILE A 146 23.41 21.30 -8.14
N PRO A 147 22.35 21.93 -8.68
CA PRO A 147 22.38 23.38 -8.94
C PRO A 147 22.63 24.20 -7.66
N LYS A 148 22.06 23.76 -6.52
CA LYS A 148 22.25 24.42 -5.23
C LYS A 148 23.70 24.29 -4.74
N TYR A 149 24.31 23.11 -4.89
CA TYR A 149 25.73 22.92 -4.55
C TYR A 149 26.66 23.77 -5.42
N LEU A 150 26.41 23.82 -6.73
CA LEU A 150 27.18 24.66 -7.65
C LEU A 150 27.08 26.14 -7.32
N HIS A 151 25.91 26.61 -6.87
CA HIS A 151 25.74 27.99 -6.42
C HIS A 151 26.55 28.28 -5.14
N MET A 152 26.53 27.38 -4.15
CA MET A 152 27.31 27.53 -2.92
C MET A 152 28.82 27.54 -3.18
N LEU A 153 29.31 26.69 -4.10
CA LEU A 153 30.73 26.65 -4.47
C LEU A 153 31.22 27.91 -5.21
N LYS A 154 30.32 28.61 -5.91
CA LYS A 154 30.65 29.87 -6.59
C LYS A 154 30.61 31.10 -5.68
N ALA A 155 29.96 30.98 -4.52
CA ALA A 155 29.80 32.06 -3.56
C ALA A 155 30.80 31.97 -2.38
N ALA A 156 31.72 31.00 -2.41
CA ALA A 156 32.81 30.80 -1.47
C ALA A 156 34.13 31.25 -2.11
#